data_AF-A0A367UC77-F1
#
_entry.id   AF-A0A367UC77-F1
#
_cell.length_a   1.000
_cell.length_b   1.000
_cell.length_c   1.000
_cell.angle_alpha   90.00
_cell.angle_beta   90.00
_cell.angle_gamma   90.00
#
_symmetry.space_group_name_H-M   'P 1'
#
loop_
_entity.id
_entity.type
_entity.pdbx_description
1 polymer ?
#
loop_
_entity_poly.entity_id
_entity_poly.type
_entity_poly.pdbx_seq_one_letter_code
_entity_poly.pdbx_strand_id
1 'polypeptide(L)'
;MKLSNFSLSAKLRMVLVMTAFALGGLAIIDLVTLRSALVEEKKANVRQIVDMTRSTFSHYDQLAKSGEITLEEAQTRATEFIQNARYAGNNYVFVLGLDTKVILHPIQPKLNGQNGKQVIDVNGVPILDEMVKAARNPEGGFLTYEWNKPGHDGVFPKLAYAETFKPWGWVVTTGVYIDDVDGIFWQTAINDIAVAIAMLIVIGMAGLAIDRSTTRPLRMITEALNKLAQGDTSVTTNETDRRDEIGALARSLDVFRSNREQAEKLEQEQKDTHKVQIARAEKIEKLIKSFETEVEGNLSTVHSALEQLRTTATGMASQSDATTGRAANVAAATEQAAANVDTVAAAAEQLAASIDEITSQVSRSSDIAQSGATEADEASTIFAELGTASDKIGEVVELIQSIAEQTNLLALNATIEAARAGDAGKGFAVVAAEVKNLANQTTRATEDIAGQIGGIQESTQNALGAIKHLSGRMKELNEVAASISAAVREQDAATAEIARNVAEAATGTKDVAQNVIGLREAAEEEREASGQVLAASGSLNNKSQNLMTQIKQFLNDIRAA
;
A
#
# COMPACT_ATOMS: atom_id res chain seq x y z
N MET A 1 -37.86 -54.14 25.60
CA MET A 1 -37.74 -54.46 27.05
C MET A 1 -38.36 -53.29 27.82
N LYS A 2 -39.43 -53.48 28.60
CA LYS A 2 -40.10 -52.36 29.29
C LYS A 2 -39.18 -51.84 30.42
N LEU A 3 -39.01 -50.52 30.51
CA LEU A 3 -38.26 -49.84 31.59
C LEU A 3 -38.75 -50.23 32.99
N SER A 4 -39.98 -50.73 33.14
CA SER A 4 -40.53 -51.26 34.39
C SER A 4 -39.75 -52.43 34.99
N ASN A 5 -38.97 -53.18 34.20
CA ASN A 5 -38.35 -54.44 34.63
C ASN A 5 -36.93 -54.29 35.20
N PHE A 6 -36.41 -53.05 35.26
CA PHE A 6 -35.08 -52.76 35.81
C PHE A 6 -35.20 -52.22 37.24
N SER A 7 -34.25 -52.57 38.12
CA SER A 7 -34.17 -52.00 39.47
C SER A 7 -33.93 -50.49 39.41
N LEU A 8 -34.35 -49.76 40.44
CA LEU A 8 -34.17 -48.31 40.52
C LEU A 8 -32.69 -47.90 40.39
N SER A 9 -31.78 -48.68 40.99
CA SER A 9 -30.32 -48.52 40.85
C SER A 9 -29.86 -48.66 39.39
N ALA A 10 -30.39 -49.64 38.66
CA ALA A 10 -30.05 -49.84 37.25
C ALA A 10 -30.54 -48.68 36.35
N LYS A 11 -31.69 -48.07 36.67
CA LYS A 11 -32.20 -46.88 35.96
C LYS A 11 -31.34 -45.64 36.22
N LEU A 12 -30.94 -45.42 37.47
CA LEU A 12 -30.05 -44.30 37.84
C LEU A 12 -28.69 -44.42 37.15
N ARG A 13 -28.12 -45.63 37.09
CA ARG A 13 -26.88 -45.89 36.33
C ARG A 13 -27.06 -45.66 34.82
N MET A 14 -28.21 -46.05 34.25
CA MET A 14 -28.52 -45.76 32.84
C MET A 14 -28.56 -44.26 32.55
N VAL A 15 -29.19 -43.45 33.40
CA VAL A 15 -29.22 -41.98 33.24
C VAL A 15 -27.81 -41.41 33.31
N LEU A 16 -26.99 -41.87 34.26
CA LEU A 16 -25.62 -41.40 34.41
C LEU A 16 -24.76 -41.74 33.17
N VAL A 17 -24.93 -42.95 32.62
CA VAL A 17 -24.29 -43.36 31.38
C VAL A 17 -24.77 -42.52 30.19
N MET A 18 -26.07 -42.26 30.06
CA MET A 18 -26.61 -41.40 29.00
C MET A 18 -26.09 -39.96 29.08
N THR A 19 -26.01 -39.38 30.28
CA THR A 19 -25.44 -38.04 30.49
C THR A 19 -23.96 -38.00 30.15
N ALA A 20 -23.19 -39.04 30.50
CA ALA A 20 -21.79 -39.14 30.11
C ALA A 20 -21.62 -39.19 28.58
N PHE A 21 -22.47 -39.95 27.88
CA PHE A 21 -22.47 -39.97 26.40
C PHE A 21 -22.85 -38.61 25.79
N ALA A 22 -23.84 -37.91 26.35
CA ALA A 22 -24.24 -36.59 25.85
C ALA A 22 -23.15 -35.53 26.04
N LEU A 23 -22.51 -35.50 27.21
CA LEU A 23 -21.37 -34.60 27.49
C LEU A 23 -20.17 -34.93 26.60
N GLY A 24 -19.86 -36.21 26.43
CA GLY A 24 -18.80 -36.65 25.50
C GLY A 24 -19.09 -36.26 24.06
N GLY A 25 -20.34 -36.42 23.60
CA GLY A 25 -20.75 -36.03 22.26
C GLY A 25 -20.62 -34.53 22.01
N LEU A 26 -21.05 -33.69 22.97
CA LEU A 26 -20.89 -32.23 22.87
C LEU A 26 -19.41 -31.81 22.86
N ALA A 27 -18.58 -32.38 23.74
CA ALA A 27 -17.15 -32.10 23.76
C ALA A 27 -16.46 -32.51 22.44
N ILE A 28 -16.85 -33.64 21.84
CA ILE A 28 -16.33 -34.05 20.53
C ILE A 28 -16.73 -33.04 19.45
N ILE A 29 -17.99 -32.59 19.42
CA ILE A 29 -18.46 -31.60 18.43
C ILE A 29 -17.71 -30.29 18.61
N ASP A 30 -17.55 -29.81 19.85
CA ASP A 30 -16.83 -28.56 20.14
C ASP A 30 -15.36 -28.66 19.72
N LEU A 31 -14.65 -29.73 20.11
CA LEU A 31 -13.25 -29.95 19.73
C LEU A 31 -13.05 -30.09 18.23
N VAL A 32 -13.97 -30.78 17.52
CA VAL A 32 -13.93 -30.87 16.05
C VAL A 32 -14.14 -29.50 15.42
N THR A 33 -15.08 -28.71 15.93
CA THR A 33 -15.38 -27.36 15.45
C THR A 33 -14.19 -26.42 15.69
N LEU A 34 -13.61 -26.46 16.89
CA LEU A 34 -12.42 -25.68 17.26
C LEU A 34 -11.24 -26.00 16.36
N ARG A 35 -10.94 -27.29 16.16
CA ARG A 35 -9.83 -27.71 15.30
C ARG A 35 -10.05 -27.28 13.86
N SER A 36 -11.28 -27.41 13.34
CA SER A 36 -11.64 -26.94 12.01
C SER A 36 -11.45 -25.43 11.89
N ALA A 37 -11.89 -24.65 12.88
CA ALA A 37 -11.77 -23.20 12.88
C ALA A 37 -10.30 -22.74 12.88
N LEU A 38 -9.46 -23.34 13.74
CA LEU A 38 -8.03 -23.02 13.82
C LEU A 38 -7.31 -23.35 12.50
N VAL A 39 -7.60 -24.50 11.88
CA VAL A 39 -6.96 -24.89 10.61
C VAL A 39 -7.41 -23.97 9.46
N GLU A 40 -8.69 -23.63 9.39
CA GLU A 40 -9.19 -22.71 8.35
C GLU A 40 -8.63 -21.30 8.51
N GLU A 41 -8.46 -20.80 9.74
CA GLU A 41 -7.78 -19.54 10.00
C GLU A 41 -6.33 -19.56 9.47
N LYS A 42 -5.58 -20.62 9.75
CA LYS A 42 -4.20 -20.77 9.26
C LYS A 42 -4.15 -20.85 7.74
N LYS A 43 -5.10 -21.55 7.09
CA LYS A 43 -5.24 -21.62 5.63
C LYS A 43 -5.50 -20.24 5.02
N ALA A 44 -6.44 -19.48 5.59
CA ALA A 44 -6.76 -18.14 5.12
C ALA A 44 -5.54 -17.21 5.20
N ASN A 45 -4.78 -17.27 6.30
CA ASN A 45 -3.58 -16.47 6.50
C ASN A 45 -2.51 -16.73 5.42
N VAL A 46 -2.15 -18.00 5.19
CA VAL A 46 -1.13 -18.32 4.15
C VAL A 46 -1.59 -17.96 2.74
N ARG A 47 -2.88 -18.11 2.43
CA ARG A 47 -3.45 -17.70 1.15
C ARG A 47 -3.32 -16.19 0.93
N GLN A 48 -3.70 -15.39 1.93
CA GLN A 48 -3.63 -13.93 1.84
C GLN A 48 -2.19 -13.43 1.63
N ILE A 49 -1.20 -14.08 2.25
CA ILE A 49 0.23 -13.75 2.03
C ILE A 49 0.69 -14.09 0.61
N VAL A 50 0.24 -15.21 0.05
CA VAL A 50 0.53 -15.57 -1.35
C VAL A 50 -0.15 -14.59 -2.31
N ASP A 51 -1.40 -14.20 -2.06
CA ASP A 51 -2.12 -13.22 -2.88
C ASP A 51 -1.45 -11.84 -2.87
N MET A 52 -1.00 -11.38 -1.70
CA MET A 52 -0.24 -10.15 -1.58
C MET A 52 1.09 -10.24 -2.34
N THR A 53 1.81 -11.36 -2.23
CA THR A 53 3.06 -11.57 -2.97
C THR A 53 2.83 -11.57 -4.49
N ARG A 54 1.77 -12.24 -4.96
CA ARG A 54 1.41 -12.26 -6.38
C ARG A 54 0.99 -10.90 -6.90
N SER A 55 0.33 -10.08 -6.06
CA SER A 55 0.00 -8.69 -6.40
C SER A 55 1.28 -7.87 -6.58
N THR A 56 2.28 -8.04 -5.70
CA THR A 56 3.61 -7.43 -5.88
C THR A 56 4.28 -7.89 -7.18
N PHE A 57 4.22 -9.19 -7.51
CA PHE A 57 4.77 -9.70 -8.77
C PHE A 57 4.03 -9.15 -9.99
N SER A 58 2.71 -8.98 -9.88
CA SER A 58 1.89 -8.35 -10.93
C SER A 58 2.31 -6.90 -11.19
N HIS A 59 2.69 -6.15 -10.16
CA HIS A 59 3.21 -4.79 -10.34
C HIS A 59 4.53 -4.79 -11.13
N TYR A 60 5.49 -5.63 -10.75
CA TYR A 60 6.76 -5.74 -11.49
C TYR A 60 6.57 -6.28 -12.93
N ASP A 61 5.64 -7.21 -13.13
CA ASP A 61 5.28 -7.71 -14.47
C ASP A 61 4.65 -6.62 -15.34
N GLN A 62 3.88 -5.70 -14.76
CA GLN A 62 3.35 -4.53 -15.47
C GLN A 62 4.46 -3.57 -15.91
N LEU A 63 5.43 -3.28 -15.03
CA LEU A 63 6.60 -2.45 -15.39
C LEU A 63 7.45 -3.10 -16.50
N ALA A 64 7.56 -4.43 -16.48
CA ALA A 64 8.24 -5.16 -17.55
C ALA A 64 7.49 -5.06 -18.89
N LYS A 65 6.16 -5.13 -18.85
CA LYS A 65 5.29 -5.03 -20.04
C LYS A 65 5.19 -3.61 -20.59
N SER A 66 5.30 -2.58 -19.75
CA SER A 66 5.36 -1.17 -20.19
C SER A 66 6.72 -0.82 -20.81
N GLY A 67 7.75 -1.66 -20.62
CA GLY A 67 9.09 -1.43 -21.12
C GLY A 67 9.94 -0.54 -20.20
N GLU A 68 9.46 -0.21 -19.01
CA GLU A 68 10.21 0.57 -18.02
C GLU A 68 11.40 -0.20 -17.44
N ILE A 69 11.25 -1.52 -17.29
CA ILE A 69 12.32 -2.43 -16.86
C ILE A 69 12.30 -3.70 -17.71
N THR A 70 13.39 -4.46 -17.71
CA THR A 70 13.41 -5.78 -18.37
C THR A 70 12.67 -6.84 -17.54
N LEU A 71 12.22 -7.93 -18.17
CA LEU A 71 11.62 -9.06 -17.44
C LEU A 71 12.58 -9.66 -16.39
N GLU A 72 13.87 -9.75 -16.73
CA GLU A 72 14.91 -10.25 -15.81
C GLU A 72 15.07 -9.32 -14.61
N GLU A 73 15.03 -8.01 -14.84
CA GLU A 73 15.08 -7.01 -13.77
C GLU A 73 13.82 -7.03 -12.90
N ALA A 74 12.63 -7.18 -13.50
CA ALA A 74 11.37 -7.35 -12.76
C ALA A 74 11.39 -8.58 -11.85
N GLN A 75 11.85 -9.71 -12.37
CA GLN A 75 12.01 -10.95 -11.61
C GLN A 75 13.04 -10.80 -10.49
N THR A 76 14.16 -10.13 -10.75
CA THR A 76 15.21 -9.87 -9.75
C THR A 76 14.66 -9.02 -8.61
N ARG A 77 14.07 -7.85 -8.91
CA ARG A 77 13.48 -6.96 -7.91
C ARG A 77 12.38 -7.65 -7.09
N ALA A 78 11.55 -8.46 -7.74
CA ALA A 78 10.52 -9.25 -7.08
C ALA A 78 11.12 -10.26 -6.08
N THR A 79 12.18 -10.98 -6.46
CA THR A 79 12.86 -11.92 -5.56
C THR A 79 13.60 -11.22 -4.40
N GLU A 80 14.22 -10.07 -4.64
CA GLU A 80 14.87 -9.27 -3.61
C GLU A 80 13.86 -8.79 -2.56
N PHE A 81 12.68 -8.34 -2.99
CA PHE A 81 11.60 -7.90 -2.10
C PHE A 81 11.20 -9.00 -1.11
N ILE A 82 10.98 -10.23 -1.60
CA ILE A 82 10.55 -11.34 -0.74
C ILE A 82 11.68 -12.04 0.01
N GLN A 83 12.95 -11.87 -0.40
CA GLN A 83 14.10 -12.52 0.25
C GLN A 83 14.20 -12.17 1.74
N ASN A 84 13.96 -10.91 2.08
CA ASN A 84 14.02 -10.42 3.46
C ASN A 84 12.64 -10.31 4.13
N ALA A 85 11.55 -10.53 3.39
CA ALA A 85 10.20 -10.47 3.93
C ALA A 85 9.97 -11.58 4.98
N ARG A 86 9.46 -11.18 6.14
CA ARG A 86 9.04 -12.09 7.21
C ARG A 86 7.64 -11.71 7.68
N TYR A 87 6.85 -12.70 8.10
CA TYR A 87 5.53 -12.47 8.65
C TYR A 87 5.21 -13.46 9.77
N ALA A 88 4.25 -13.12 10.64
CA ALA A 88 3.84 -13.92 11.79
C ALA A 88 5.05 -14.49 12.56
N GLY A 89 6.00 -13.62 12.92
CA GLY A 89 7.30 -13.99 13.48
C GLY A 89 8.35 -14.17 12.37
N ASN A 90 8.80 -15.41 12.17
CA ASN A 90 9.90 -15.76 11.25
C ASN A 90 9.44 -16.59 10.03
N ASN A 91 8.15 -16.57 9.67
CA ASN A 91 7.69 -17.23 8.44
C ASN A 91 8.15 -16.44 7.22
N TYR A 92 8.22 -17.12 6.08
CA TYR A 92 8.84 -16.60 4.86
C TYR A 92 8.12 -17.13 3.62
N VAL A 93 8.28 -16.41 2.52
CA VAL A 93 7.80 -16.82 1.19
C VAL A 93 8.97 -17.39 0.40
N PHE A 94 8.71 -18.39 -0.42
CA PHE A 94 9.69 -18.96 -1.34
C PHE A 94 9.03 -19.22 -2.69
N VAL A 95 9.85 -19.33 -3.73
CA VAL A 95 9.39 -19.40 -5.12
C VAL A 95 10.05 -20.57 -5.84
N LEU A 96 9.23 -21.30 -6.57
CA LEU A 96 9.63 -22.43 -7.40
C LEU A 96 9.26 -22.16 -8.87
N GLY A 97 9.98 -22.76 -9.81
CA GLY A 97 9.52 -22.88 -11.19
C GLY A 97 8.49 -24.01 -11.33
N LEU A 98 7.70 -23.98 -12.41
CA LEU A 98 6.79 -25.08 -12.77
C LEU A 98 7.50 -26.43 -13.04
N ASP A 99 8.81 -26.40 -13.24
CA ASP A 99 9.71 -27.55 -13.36
C ASP A 99 10.24 -28.06 -11.99
N THR A 100 9.76 -27.45 -10.89
CA THR A 100 10.20 -27.71 -9.51
C THR A 100 11.62 -27.21 -9.23
N LYS A 101 12.21 -26.36 -10.07
CA LYS A 101 13.48 -25.69 -9.75
C LYS A 101 13.25 -24.63 -8.66
N VAL A 102 14.10 -24.59 -7.65
CA VAL A 102 13.99 -23.56 -6.61
C VAL A 102 14.53 -22.24 -7.13
N ILE A 103 13.67 -21.24 -7.27
CA ILE A 103 14.06 -19.91 -7.73
C ILE A 103 14.61 -19.12 -6.55
N LEU A 104 13.89 -19.12 -5.43
CA LEU A 104 14.31 -18.44 -4.20
C LEU A 104 13.78 -19.18 -2.97
N HIS A 105 14.68 -19.51 -2.04
CA HIS A 105 14.35 -19.99 -0.71
C HIS A 105 15.15 -19.21 0.37
N PRO A 106 14.52 -18.25 1.07
CA PRO A 106 15.24 -17.33 1.97
C PRO A 106 16.01 -17.97 3.12
N ILE A 107 15.49 -19.08 3.68
CA ILE A 107 16.08 -19.74 4.86
C ILE A 107 17.09 -20.84 4.49
N GLN A 108 17.04 -21.37 3.27
CA GLN A 108 17.95 -22.40 2.80
C GLN A 108 18.50 -22.00 1.42
N PRO A 109 19.35 -20.96 1.34
CA PRO A 109 19.86 -20.46 0.06
C PRO A 109 20.61 -21.52 -0.77
N LYS A 110 21.14 -22.56 -0.11
CA LYS A 110 21.76 -23.74 -0.77
C LYS A 110 20.82 -24.49 -1.72
N LEU A 111 19.51 -24.32 -1.57
CA LEU A 111 18.52 -24.92 -2.48
C LEU A 111 18.33 -24.09 -3.75
N ASN A 112 18.68 -22.80 -3.76
CA ASN A 112 18.46 -21.92 -4.91
C ASN A 112 19.21 -22.46 -6.13
N GLY A 113 18.49 -22.60 -7.25
CA GLY A 113 19.00 -23.17 -8.50
C GLY A 113 18.98 -24.71 -8.58
N GLN A 114 18.73 -25.41 -7.46
CA GLN A 114 18.66 -26.87 -7.42
C GLN A 114 17.29 -27.41 -7.85
N ASN A 115 17.27 -28.70 -8.19
CA ASN A 115 16.03 -29.42 -8.49
C ASN A 115 15.30 -29.79 -7.18
N GLY A 116 14.16 -29.16 -6.92
CA GLY A 116 13.39 -29.32 -5.70
C GLY A 116 12.74 -30.69 -5.51
N LYS A 117 12.69 -31.55 -6.54
CA LYS A 117 12.12 -32.91 -6.44
C LYS A 117 12.88 -33.82 -5.48
N GLN A 118 14.13 -33.47 -5.16
CA GLN A 118 14.97 -34.21 -4.22
C GLN A 118 14.74 -33.79 -2.76
N VAL A 119 13.95 -32.74 -2.51
CA VAL A 119 13.64 -32.27 -1.17
C VAL A 119 12.47 -33.08 -0.62
N ILE A 120 12.79 -34.05 0.22
CA ILE A 120 11.86 -34.99 0.81
C ILE A 120 11.81 -34.76 2.33
N ASP A 121 10.62 -34.74 2.92
CA ASP A 121 10.45 -34.62 4.36
C ASP A 121 10.75 -35.94 5.10
N VAL A 122 10.69 -35.91 6.43
CA VAL A 122 10.95 -37.10 7.27
C VAL A 122 9.94 -38.23 7.07
N ASN A 123 8.77 -37.93 6.51
CA ASN A 123 7.69 -38.87 6.23
C ASN A 123 7.73 -39.40 4.78
N GLY A 124 8.73 -39.01 3.98
CA GLY A 124 8.88 -39.43 2.59
C GLY A 124 8.11 -38.59 1.57
N VAL A 125 7.56 -37.43 1.95
CA VAL A 125 6.81 -36.54 1.05
C VAL A 125 7.78 -35.69 0.23
N PRO A 126 7.73 -35.73 -1.12
CA PRO A 126 8.55 -34.85 -1.97
C PRO A 126 7.96 -33.44 -2.00
N ILE A 127 8.23 -32.67 -0.94
CA ILE A 127 7.53 -31.43 -0.56
C ILE A 127 7.35 -30.48 -1.74
N LEU A 128 8.43 -30.10 -2.40
CA LEU A 128 8.41 -29.05 -3.43
C LEU A 128 7.70 -29.53 -4.71
N ASP A 129 7.78 -30.83 -5.02
CA ASP A 129 7.08 -31.41 -6.17
C ASP A 129 5.56 -31.47 -5.92
N GLU A 130 5.14 -31.87 -4.73
CA GLU A 130 3.73 -31.85 -4.33
C GLU A 130 3.17 -30.42 -4.26
N MET A 131 3.96 -29.42 -3.85
CA MET A 131 3.56 -28.01 -3.92
C MET A 131 3.31 -27.53 -5.34
N VAL A 132 4.21 -27.88 -6.28
CA VAL A 132 4.03 -27.53 -7.69
C VAL A 132 2.80 -28.24 -8.26
N LYS A 133 2.52 -29.50 -7.88
CA LYS A 133 1.28 -30.20 -8.27
C LYS A 133 0.04 -29.51 -7.70
N ALA A 134 0.08 -29.13 -6.42
CA ALA A 134 -1.00 -28.42 -5.74
C ALA A 134 -1.29 -27.06 -6.40
N ALA A 135 -0.24 -26.32 -6.77
CA ALA A 135 -0.34 -25.00 -7.41
C ALA A 135 -0.88 -25.03 -8.85
N ARG A 136 -0.99 -26.20 -9.48
CA ARG A 136 -1.63 -26.36 -10.81
C ARG A 136 -3.16 -26.26 -10.74
N ASN A 137 -3.75 -26.43 -9.56
CA ASN A 137 -5.16 -26.15 -9.35
C ASN A 137 -5.42 -24.64 -9.57
N PRO A 138 -6.47 -24.25 -10.31
CA PRO A 138 -6.84 -22.84 -10.49
C PRO A 138 -6.95 -22.01 -9.19
N GLU A 139 -7.36 -22.63 -8.07
CA GLU A 139 -7.49 -21.98 -6.76
C GLU A 139 -6.25 -22.17 -5.86
N GLY A 140 -5.11 -22.56 -6.44
CA GLY A 140 -3.94 -23.02 -5.69
C GLY A 140 -4.23 -24.29 -4.90
N GLY A 141 -3.32 -24.66 -4.01
CA GLY A 141 -3.49 -25.85 -3.19
C GLY A 141 -2.72 -25.82 -1.89
N PHE A 142 -3.26 -26.53 -0.91
CA PHE A 142 -2.66 -26.68 0.42
C PHE A 142 -1.88 -27.98 0.51
N LEU A 143 -0.75 -27.95 1.23
CA LEU A 143 0.06 -29.12 1.54
C LEU A 143 0.52 -29.04 2.99
N THR A 144 0.36 -30.12 3.74
CA THR A 144 0.94 -30.28 5.07
C THR A 144 2.14 -31.20 5.00
N TYR A 145 3.26 -30.81 5.59
CA TYR A 145 4.52 -31.56 5.58
C TYR A 145 5.37 -31.20 6.79
N GLU A 146 6.41 -31.98 7.07
CA GLU A 146 7.33 -31.73 8.18
C GLU A 146 8.51 -30.86 7.74
N TRP A 147 8.79 -29.77 8.48
CA TRP A 147 9.89 -28.87 8.13
C TRP A 147 10.60 -28.29 9.35
N ASN A 148 11.88 -27.97 9.19
CA ASN A 148 12.65 -27.33 10.24
C ASN A 148 12.14 -25.91 10.50
N LYS A 149 11.88 -25.58 11.77
CA LYS A 149 11.40 -24.26 12.19
C LYS A 149 12.60 -23.34 12.46
N PRO A 150 12.66 -22.13 11.86
CA PRO A 150 13.78 -21.21 12.08
C PRO A 150 14.02 -20.96 13.57
N GLY A 151 15.26 -21.13 14.02
CA GLY A 151 15.67 -20.92 15.41
C GLY A 151 15.28 -22.04 16.39
N HIS A 152 14.79 -23.19 15.92
CA HIS A 152 14.42 -24.34 16.75
C HIS A 152 15.05 -25.64 16.21
N ASP A 153 15.42 -26.55 17.10
CA ASP A 153 15.90 -27.88 16.76
C ASP A 153 14.71 -28.84 16.52
N GLY A 154 14.78 -29.64 15.45
CA GLY A 154 13.74 -30.61 15.08
C GLY A 154 12.93 -30.23 13.84
N VAL A 155 11.95 -31.10 13.52
CA VAL A 155 10.98 -30.89 12.45
C VAL A 155 9.59 -30.70 13.04
N PHE A 156 8.81 -29.83 12.42
CA PHE A 156 7.50 -29.44 12.89
C PHE A 156 6.48 -29.47 11.74
N PRO A 157 5.22 -29.81 12.02
CA PRO A 157 4.18 -29.85 11.01
C PRO A 157 3.93 -28.43 10.49
N LYS A 158 4.00 -28.28 9.18
CA LYS A 158 3.85 -27.02 8.48
C LYS A 158 2.75 -27.14 7.43
N LEU A 159 1.79 -26.21 7.50
CA LEU A 159 0.75 -26.04 6.51
C LEU A 159 1.20 -24.97 5.52
N ALA A 160 1.36 -25.35 4.26
CA ALA A 160 1.67 -24.44 3.17
C ALA A 160 0.51 -24.29 2.21
N TYR A 161 0.51 -23.16 1.51
CA TYR A 161 -0.33 -22.88 0.36
C TYR A 161 0.56 -22.45 -0.80
N ALA A 162 0.30 -23.02 -1.97
CA ALA A 162 1.05 -22.77 -3.19
C ALA A 162 0.09 -22.39 -4.33
N GLU A 163 0.43 -21.35 -5.07
CA GLU A 163 -0.35 -20.94 -6.24
C GLU A 163 0.57 -20.42 -7.36
N THR A 164 0.14 -20.66 -8.60
CA THR A 164 0.90 -20.25 -9.79
C THR A 164 0.68 -18.76 -10.10
N PHE A 165 1.77 -18.01 -10.21
CA PHE A 165 1.84 -16.74 -10.93
C PHE A 165 2.12 -17.01 -12.41
N LYS A 166 1.03 -17.06 -13.20
CA LYS A 166 1.05 -17.49 -14.60
C LYS A 166 2.02 -16.71 -15.51
N PRO A 167 2.17 -15.37 -15.40
CA PRO A 167 3.03 -14.62 -16.32
C PRO A 167 4.47 -15.10 -16.36
N TRP A 168 5.01 -15.55 -15.22
CA TRP A 168 6.41 -15.98 -15.12
C TRP A 168 6.56 -17.51 -14.98
N GLY A 169 5.45 -18.25 -14.92
CA GLY A 169 5.48 -19.69 -14.62
C GLY A 169 6.10 -19.98 -13.25
N TRP A 170 5.90 -19.08 -12.29
CA TRP A 170 6.41 -19.20 -10.93
C TRP A 170 5.33 -19.73 -10.01
N VAL A 171 5.69 -20.62 -9.10
CA VAL A 171 4.84 -21.10 -8.02
C VAL A 171 5.25 -20.37 -6.75
N VAL A 172 4.34 -19.52 -6.25
CA VAL A 172 4.53 -18.73 -5.04
C VAL A 172 4.01 -19.54 -3.88
N THR A 173 4.85 -19.78 -2.88
CA THR A 173 4.51 -20.63 -1.76
C THR A 173 4.90 -20.00 -0.44
N THR A 174 4.05 -20.18 0.55
CA THR A 174 4.37 -19.88 1.93
C THR A 174 3.70 -20.86 2.87
N GLY A 175 4.08 -20.85 4.14
CA GLY A 175 3.48 -21.75 5.11
C GLY A 175 3.71 -21.33 6.54
N VAL A 176 2.80 -21.74 7.39
CA VAL A 176 2.82 -21.53 8.84
C VAL A 176 2.93 -22.87 9.55
N TYR A 177 3.66 -22.88 10.66
CA TYR A 177 3.70 -24.04 11.53
C TYR A 177 2.38 -24.16 12.28
N ILE A 178 1.89 -25.38 12.43
CA ILE A 178 0.60 -25.70 13.07
C ILE A 178 0.79 -26.47 14.39
N ASP A 179 2.01 -26.48 14.92
CA ASP A 179 2.33 -27.06 16.23
C ASP A 179 1.59 -26.36 17.38
N ASP A 180 1.28 -25.08 17.20
CA ASP A 180 0.47 -24.29 18.14
C ASP A 180 -1.02 -24.68 18.13
N VAL A 181 -1.56 -25.11 16.98
CA VAL A 181 -2.94 -25.59 16.86
C VAL A 181 -3.15 -26.83 17.73
N ASP A 182 -2.22 -27.77 17.69
CA ASP A 182 -2.29 -28.98 18.52
C ASP A 182 -2.15 -28.65 20.01
N GLY A 183 -1.30 -27.67 20.36
CA GLY A 183 -1.16 -27.19 21.73
C GLY A 183 -2.44 -26.57 22.28
N ILE A 184 -3.08 -25.66 21.52
CA ILE A 184 -4.36 -25.04 21.86
C ILE A 184 -5.45 -26.11 21.97
N PHE A 185 -5.50 -27.03 21.00
CA PHE A 185 -6.46 -28.14 20.98
C PHE A 185 -6.37 -29.00 22.24
N TRP A 186 -5.16 -29.43 22.63
CA TRP A 186 -4.98 -30.26 23.83
C TRP A 186 -5.26 -29.50 25.12
N GLN A 187 -4.93 -28.21 25.19
CA GLN A 187 -5.25 -27.39 26.36
C GLN A 187 -6.77 -27.26 26.56
N THR A 188 -7.52 -27.01 25.49
CA THR A 188 -8.98 -26.96 25.55
C THR A 188 -9.58 -28.33 25.87
N ALA A 189 -9.07 -29.40 25.24
CA ALA A 189 -9.53 -30.77 25.53
C ALA A 189 -9.33 -31.15 27.00
N ILE A 190 -8.21 -30.78 27.62
CA ILE A 190 -7.97 -31.03 29.05
C ILE A 190 -8.99 -30.27 29.92
N ASN A 191 -9.28 -29.01 29.58
CA ASN A 191 -10.24 -28.20 30.32
C ASN A 191 -11.67 -28.78 30.21
N ASP A 192 -12.09 -29.19 29.01
CA ASP A 192 -13.41 -29.79 28.79
C ASP A 192 -13.55 -31.13 29.51
N ILE A 193 -12.51 -31.97 29.47
CA ILE A 193 -12.46 -33.22 30.20
C ILE A 193 -12.53 -32.96 31.71
N ALA A 194 -11.80 -31.96 32.23
CA ALA A 194 -11.83 -31.61 33.65
C ALA A 194 -13.22 -31.15 34.09
N VAL A 195 -13.88 -30.31 33.30
CA VAL A 195 -15.25 -29.83 33.56
C VAL A 195 -16.27 -30.97 33.46
N ALA A 196 -16.15 -31.86 32.46
CA ALA A 196 -17.01 -33.03 32.31
C ALA A 196 -16.85 -34.02 33.47
N ILE A 197 -15.60 -34.28 33.91
CA ILE A 197 -15.30 -35.13 35.06
C ILE A 197 -15.87 -34.50 36.34
N ALA A 198 -15.70 -33.20 36.55
CA ALA A 198 -16.27 -32.50 37.72
C ALA A 198 -17.80 -32.62 37.76
N MET A 199 -18.48 -32.44 36.62
CA MET A 199 -19.93 -32.62 36.52
C MET A 199 -20.36 -34.08 36.76
N LEU A 200 -19.64 -35.06 36.21
CA LEU A 200 -19.91 -36.48 36.43
C LEU A 200 -19.67 -36.90 37.89
N ILE A 201 -18.69 -36.33 38.57
CA ILE A 201 -18.46 -36.55 40.00
C ILE A 201 -19.63 -35.98 40.82
N VAL A 202 -20.09 -34.77 40.52
CA VAL A 202 -21.25 -34.17 41.21
C VAL A 202 -22.53 -35.00 41.00
N ILE A 203 -22.81 -35.40 39.75
CA ILE A 203 -23.97 -36.23 39.41
C ILE A 203 -23.84 -37.65 39.99
N GLY A 204 -22.63 -38.21 40.00
CA GLY A 204 -22.33 -39.52 40.59
C GLY A 204 -22.44 -39.53 42.11
N MET A 205 -21.98 -38.48 42.79
CA MET A 205 -22.19 -38.32 44.23
C MET A 205 -23.67 -38.18 44.58
N ALA A 206 -24.43 -37.42 43.79
CA ALA A 206 -25.89 -37.34 43.94
C ALA A 206 -26.56 -38.70 43.72
N GLY A 207 -26.14 -39.46 42.70
CA GLY A 207 -26.65 -40.81 42.43
C GLY A 207 -26.33 -41.83 43.53
N LEU A 208 -25.12 -41.82 44.08
CA LEU A 208 -24.72 -42.67 45.20
C LEU A 208 -25.44 -42.32 46.50
N ALA A 209 -25.68 -41.03 46.73
CA ALA A 209 -26.47 -40.58 47.88
C ALA A 209 -27.91 -41.11 47.80
N ILE A 210 -28.53 -41.08 46.62
CA ILE A 210 -29.90 -41.59 46.37
C ILE A 210 -29.97 -43.13 46.41
N ASP A 211 -28.96 -43.84 45.91
CA ASP A 211 -28.93 -45.32 45.95
C ASP A 211 -28.82 -45.83 47.41
N ARG A 212 -27.96 -45.19 48.22
CA ARG A 212 -27.79 -45.51 49.65
C ARG A 212 -28.96 -45.06 50.51
N SER A 213 -29.54 -43.90 50.22
CA SER A 213 -30.67 -43.39 51.01
C SER A 213 -31.99 -44.06 50.63
N THR A 214 -32.24 -44.37 49.36
CA THR A 214 -33.59 -44.79 48.93
C THR A 214 -33.67 -46.26 48.52
N THR A 215 -32.71 -46.77 47.74
CA THR A 215 -32.87 -48.05 47.04
C THR A 215 -32.55 -49.28 47.91
N ARG A 216 -31.55 -49.19 48.79
CA ARG A 216 -31.14 -50.30 49.68
C ARG A 216 -32.17 -50.63 50.77
N PRO A 217 -32.75 -49.66 51.51
CA PRO A 217 -33.70 -49.99 52.56
C PRO A 217 -35.11 -50.33 52.04
N LEU A 218 -35.51 -49.91 50.82
CA LEU A 218 -36.75 -50.37 50.17
C LEU A 218 -36.78 -51.90 49.98
N ARG A 219 -35.64 -52.50 49.62
CA ARG A 219 -35.54 -53.95 49.45
C ARG A 219 -35.67 -54.70 50.78
N MET A 220 -35.13 -54.14 51.87
CA MET A 220 -35.23 -54.71 53.23
C MET A 220 -36.66 -54.62 53.79
N ILE A 221 -37.37 -53.51 53.57
CA ILE A 221 -38.77 -53.33 54.01
C ILE A 221 -39.70 -54.29 53.23
N THR A 222 -39.44 -54.54 51.95
CA THR A 222 -40.23 -55.48 51.13
C THR A 222 -40.07 -56.93 51.60
N GLU A 223 -38.88 -57.33 52.07
CA GLU A 223 -38.65 -58.65 52.69
C GLU A 223 -39.29 -58.78 54.09
N ALA A 224 -39.34 -57.69 54.88
CA ALA A 224 -40.00 -57.65 56.18
C ALA A 224 -41.54 -57.69 56.09
N LEU A 225 -42.13 -57.03 55.08
CA LEU A 225 -43.57 -57.06 54.80
C LEU A 225 -44.09 -58.47 54.50
N ASN A 226 -43.30 -59.28 53.78
CA ASN A 226 -43.66 -60.66 53.48
C ASN A 226 -43.65 -61.58 54.71
N LYS A 227 -42.86 -61.25 55.75
CA LYS A 227 -42.86 -61.96 57.04
C LYS A 227 -44.01 -61.51 57.95
N LEU A 228 -44.33 -60.22 57.97
CA LEU A 228 -45.46 -59.66 58.73
C LEU A 228 -46.81 -60.16 58.17
N ALA A 229 -46.91 -60.37 56.85
CA ALA A 229 -48.08 -60.95 56.19
C ALA A 229 -48.32 -62.45 56.53
N GLN A 230 -47.33 -63.13 57.11
CA GLN A 230 -47.42 -64.52 57.59
C GLN A 230 -47.75 -64.61 59.09
N GLY A 231 -48.03 -63.48 59.75
CA GLY A 231 -48.54 -63.41 61.13
C GLY A 231 -47.48 -63.22 62.22
N ASP A 232 -46.21 -63.04 61.85
CA ASP A 232 -45.11 -62.84 62.80
C ASP A 232 -44.86 -61.35 63.07
N THR A 233 -45.25 -60.88 64.26
CA THR A 233 -45.10 -59.49 64.72
C THR A 233 -43.75 -59.21 65.40
N SER A 234 -42.83 -60.18 65.44
CA SER A 234 -41.51 -60.05 66.08
C SER A 234 -40.43 -59.43 65.17
N VAL A 235 -40.78 -59.13 63.91
CA VAL A 235 -39.84 -58.58 62.92
C VAL A 235 -39.53 -57.12 63.23
N THR A 236 -38.30 -56.83 63.64
CA THR A 236 -37.83 -55.46 63.87
C THR A 236 -37.12 -54.93 62.63
N THR A 237 -37.58 -53.78 62.15
CA THR A 237 -36.87 -53.02 61.12
C THR A 237 -36.01 -51.96 61.80
N ASN A 238 -34.68 -52.12 61.81
CA ASN A 238 -33.72 -51.18 62.42
C ASN A 238 -33.56 -49.85 61.65
N GLU A 239 -34.57 -49.43 60.90
CA GLU A 239 -34.55 -48.24 60.02
C GLU A 239 -35.62 -47.20 60.42
N THR A 240 -36.29 -47.37 61.57
CA THR A 240 -37.40 -46.53 62.07
C THR A 240 -36.99 -45.12 62.48
N ASP A 241 -35.71 -44.87 62.75
CA ASP A 241 -35.17 -43.54 63.13
C ASP A 241 -34.95 -42.58 61.94
N ARG A 242 -35.15 -43.03 60.69
CA ARG A 242 -34.90 -42.22 59.48
C ARG A 242 -36.05 -41.29 59.13
N ARG A 243 -35.87 -39.97 58.96
CA ARG A 243 -37.00 -39.02 58.80
C ARG A 243 -37.58 -38.85 57.37
N ASP A 244 -37.24 -39.72 56.43
CA ASP A 244 -37.66 -39.68 55.02
C ASP A 244 -38.77 -40.70 54.69
N GLU A 245 -39.21 -40.79 53.42
CA GLU A 245 -40.29 -41.68 52.94
C GLU A 245 -39.98 -43.18 53.14
N ILE A 246 -38.70 -43.53 53.24
CA ILE A 246 -38.24 -44.90 53.49
C ILE A 246 -38.33 -45.25 54.98
N GLY A 247 -37.93 -44.32 55.84
CA GLY A 247 -38.28 -44.41 57.25
C GLY A 247 -39.79 -44.29 57.48
N ALA A 248 -40.55 -43.62 56.61
CA ALA A 248 -42.02 -43.58 56.67
C ALA A 248 -42.66 -44.91 56.24
N LEU A 249 -42.02 -45.72 55.38
CA LEU A 249 -42.43 -47.09 55.05
C LEU A 249 -42.03 -48.11 56.13
N ALA A 250 -40.84 -47.97 56.72
CA ALA A 250 -40.42 -48.77 57.89
C ALA A 250 -41.26 -48.43 59.12
N ARG A 251 -41.53 -47.14 59.36
CA ARG A 251 -42.53 -46.68 60.32
C ARG A 251 -43.93 -47.07 59.91
N SER A 252 -44.34 -47.12 58.64
CA SER A 252 -45.69 -47.60 58.25
C SER A 252 -45.87 -49.10 58.45
N LEU A 253 -44.78 -49.88 58.42
CA LEU A 253 -44.77 -51.29 58.79
C LEU A 253 -44.87 -51.46 60.32
N ASP A 254 -44.12 -50.63 61.07
CA ASP A 254 -44.17 -50.55 62.54
C ASP A 254 -45.45 -49.86 63.05
N VAL A 255 -46.08 -49.02 62.22
CA VAL A 255 -47.41 -48.38 62.35
C VAL A 255 -48.49 -49.28 61.73
N PHE A 256 -48.21 -50.36 61.01
CA PHE A 256 -49.21 -51.40 60.79
C PHE A 256 -49.33 -52.29 62.04
N ARG A 257 -48.21 -52.47 62.74
CA ARG A 257 -48.14 -53.00 64.11
C ARG A 257 -48.73 -52.02 65.15
N SER A 258 -48.47 -50.72 65.00
CA SER A 258 -48.87 -49.63 65.93
C SER A 258 -50.13 -48.83 65.49
N ASN A 259 -50.77 -49.09 64.34
CA ASN A 259 -52.12 -48.61 63.99
C ASN A 259 -53.21 -49.37 64.76
N ARG A 260 -52.80 -50.33 65.60
CA ARG A 260 -53.61 -50.80 66.72
C ARG A 260 -53.55 -49.85 67.93
N GLU A 261 -52.58 -48.94 67.96
CA GLU A 261 -52.36 -47.89 68.97
C GLU A 261 -52.63 -46.49 68.38
N GLN A 262 -53.53 -46.41 67.39
CA GLN A 262 -53.97 -45.22 66.67
C GLN A 262 -54.70 -44.15 67.53
N ALA A 263 -54.33 -43.96 68.78
CA ALA A 263 -54.94 -42.98 69.66
C ALA A 263 -54.17 -41.65 69.75
N GLU A 264 -52.88 -41.61 69.40
CA GLU A 264 -52.01 -40.42 69.61
C GLU A 264 -51.94 -39.45 68.42
N LYS A 265 -52.73 -39.68 67.36
CA LYS A 265 -52.61 -38.94 66.09
C LYS A 265 -53.17 -37.51 66.11
N LEU A 266 -53.68 -37.01 67.24
CA LEU A 266 -54.37 -35.71 67.30
C LEU A 266 -53.55 -34.55 67.90
N GLU A 267 -52.36 -34.80 68.46
CA GLU A 267 -51.59 -33.74 69.16
C GLU A 267 -50.41 -33.17 68.33
N GLN A 268 -50.00 -33.83 67.25
CA GLN A 268 -48.80 -33.45 66.47
C GLN A 268 -49.10 -32.52 65.26
N GLU A 269 -50.35 -32.38 64.83
CA GLU A 269 -50.73 -31.57 63.66
C GLU A 269 -50.49 -30.06 63.83
N GLN A 270 -50.32 -29.56 65.07
CA GLN A 270 -50.05 -28.13 65.31
C GLN A 270 -48.57 -27.74 65.33
N LYS A 271 -47.61 -28.67 65.52
CA LYS A 271 -46.18 -28.33 65.65
C LYS A 271 -45.40 -28.31 64.33
N ASP A 272 -45.88 -28.99 63.29
CA ASP A 272 -45.17 -29.07 61.99
C ASP A 272 -45.48 -27.91 61.04
N THR A 273 -46.65 -27.30 61.14
CA THR A 273 -47.05 -26.16 60.30
C THR A 273 -46.15 -24.94 60.53
N HIS A 274 -45.64 -24.72 61.74
CA HIS A 274 -44.77 -23.58 62.07
C HIS A 274 -43.32 -23.74 61.58
N LYS A 275 -42.78 -24.97 61.55
CA LYS A 275 -41.40 -25.24 61.07
C LYS A 275 -41.29 -25.16 59.55
N VAL A 276 -42.35 -25.54 58.83
CA VAL A 276 -42.42 -25.41 57.36
C VAL A 276 -42.51 -23.94 56.94
N GLN A 277 -43.22 -23.11 57.71
CA GLN A 277 -43.31 -21.65 57.48
C GLN A 277 -41.94 -20.97 57.64
N ILE A 278 -41.20 -21.27 58.72
CA ILE A 278 -39.86 -20.69 58.97
C ILE A 278 -38.84 -21.13 57.91
N ALA A 279 -38.78 -22.43 57.58
CA ALA A 279 -37.85 -22.92 56.55
C ALA A 279 -38.18 -22.39 55.14
N ARG A 280 -39.47 -22.13 54.85
CA ARG A 280 -39.90 -21.48 53.61
C ARG A 280 -39.47 -20.01 53.58
N ALA A 281 -39.61 -19.28 54.68
CA ALA A 281 -39.15 -17.90 54.80
C ALA A 281 -37.63 -17.78 54.62
N GLU A 282 -36.83 -18.64 55.26
CA GLU A 282 -35.36 -18.66 55.11
C GLU A 282 -34.92 -18.98 53.66
N LYS A 283 -35.62 -19.89 52.99
CA LYS A 283 -35.35 -20.23 51.59
C LYS A 283 -35.69 -19.09 50.64
N ILE A 284 -36.82 -18.41 50.87
CA ILE A 284 -37.23 -17.24 50.10
C ILE A 284 -36.23 -16.09 50.31
N GLU A 285 -35.82 -15.80 51.54
CA GLU A 285 -34.83 -14.76 51.85
C GLU A 285 -33.48 -15.03 51.13
N LYS A 286 -33.03 -16.29 51.10
CA LYS A 286 -31.81 -16.68 50.38
C LYS A 286 -31.93 -16.52 48.87
N LEU A 287 -33.09 -16.86 48.29
CA LEU A 287 -33.35 -16.67 46.86
C LEU A 287 -33.43 -15.19 46.49
N ILE A 288 -34.12 -14.37 47.30
CA ILE A 288 -34.19 -12.92 47.16
C ILE A 288 -32.77 -12.31 47.17
N LYS A 289 -31.93 -12.69 48.14
CA LYS A 289 -30.57 -12.16 48.26
C LYS A 289 -29.66 -12.57 47.09
N SER A 290 -29.80 -13.81 46.60
CA SER A 290 -29.06 -14.28 45.42
C SER A 290 -29.50 -13.53 44.17
N PHE A 291 -30.81 -13.35 43.98
CA PHE A 291 -31.36 -12.59 42.86
C PHE A 291 -30.95 -11.12 42.90
N GLU A 292 -31.01 -10.48 44.08
CA GLU A 292 -30.55 -9.12 44.32
C GLU A 292 -29.09 -8.95 43.90
N THR A 293 -28.22 -9.87 44.32
CA THR A 293 -26.78 -9.85 43.99
C THR A 293 -26.53 -10.02 42.48
N GLU A 294 -27.23 -10.95 41.83
CA GLU A 294 -27.07 -11.22 40.40
C GLU A 294 -27.57 -10.07 39.53
N VAL A 295 -28.71 -9.48 39.89
CA VAL A 295 -29.26 -8.30 39.20
C VAL A 295 -28.36 -7.08 39.41
N GLU A 296 -27.90 -6.82 40.64
CA GLU A 296 -26.97 -5.71 40.89
C GLU A 296 -25.66 -5.87 40.12
N GLY A 297 -25.12 -7.09 40.04
CA GLY A 297 -23.94 -7.41 39.24
C GLY A 297 -24.14 -7.12 37.75
N ASN A 298 -25.23 -7.62 37.16
CA ASN A 298 -25.55 -7.42 35.74
C ASN A 298 -25.80 -5.93 35.41
N LEU A 299 -26.55 -5.22 36.26
CA LEU A 299 -26.81 -3.79 36.07
C LEU A 299 -25.54 -2.94 36.20
N SER A 300 -24.61 -3.34 37.09
CA SER A 300 -23.28 -2.73 37.19
C SER A 300 -22.49 -2.89 35.89
N THR A 301 -22.46 -4.09 35.30
CA THR A 301 -21.82 -4.33 34.00
C THR A 301 -22.45 -3.50 32.88
N VAL A 302 -23.79 -3.41 32.84
CA VAL A 302 -24.50 -2.57 31.86
C VAL A 302 -24.13 -1.10 32.05
N HIS A 303 -24.04 -0.62 33.30
CA HIS A 303 -23.64 0.76 33.58
C HIS A 303 -22.21 1.04 33.13
N SER A 304 -21.26 0.14 33.41
CA SER A 304 -19.87 0.28 32.92
C SER A 304 -19.79 0.30 31.40
N ALA A 305 -20.53 -0.58 30.70
CA ALA A 305 -20.58 -0.59 29.24
C ALA A 305 -21.16 0.71 28.67
N LEU A 306 -22.17 1.27 29.32
CA LEU A 306 -22.77 2.55 28.93
C LEU A 306 -21.82 3.73 29.12
N GLU A 307 -21.06 3.76 30.21
CA GLU A 307 -20.06 4.81 30.44
C GLU A 307 -18.91 4.72 29.44
N GLN A 308 -18.51 3.50 29.05
CA GLN A 308 -17.56 3.28 27.97
C GLN A 308 -18.12 3.77 26.63
N LEU A 309 -19.36 3.44 26.27
CA LEU A 309 -20.03 3.95 25.06
C LEU A 309 -20.12 5.47 25.05
N ARG A 310 -20.46 6.09 26.18
CA ARG A 310 -20.49 7.54 26.35
C ARG A 310 -19.12 8.16 26.07
N THR A 311 -18.06 7.58 26.66
CA THR A 311 -16.68 8.04 26.47
C THR A 311 -16.25 7.90 25.01
N THR A 312 -16.54 6.76 24.37
CA THR A 312 -16.23 6.51 22.96
C THR A 312 -16.97 7.50 22.06
N ALA A 313 -18.28 7.69 22.23
CA ALA A 313 -19.07 8.62 21.43
C ALA A 313 -18.60 10.07 21.58
N THR A 314 -18.23 10.49 22.80
CA THR A 314 -17.69 11.84 23.05
C THR A 314 -16.31 11.99 22.40
N GLY A 315 -15.48 10.95 22.45
CA GLY A 315 -14.19 10.90 21.76
C GLY A 315 -14.32 10.99 20.24
N MET A 316 -15.26 10.25 19.65
CA MET A 316 -15.58 10.31 18.23
C MET A 316 -16.04 11.71 17.82
N ALA A 317 -16.98 12.32 18.55
CA ALA A 317 -17.46 13.67 18.24
C ALA A 317 -16.33 14.74 18.26
N SER A 318 -15.39 14.62 19.21
CA SER A 318 -14.20 15.47 19.29
C SER A 318 -13.24 15.23 18.12
N GLN A 319 -13.04 13.97 17.74
CA GLN A 319 -12.21 13.59 16.60
C GLN A 319 -12.81 14.08 15.27
N SER A 320 -14.12 14.01 15.11
CA SER A 320 -14.82 14.56 13.95
C SER A 320 -14.67 16.09 13.87
N ASP A 321 -14.81 16.82 14.99
CA ASP A 321 -14.54 18.28 15.02
C ASP A 321 -13.11 18.61 14.61
N ALA A 322 -12.14 17.86 15.13
CA ALA A 322 -10.74 18.03 14.74
C ALA A 322 -10.51 17.73 13.25
N THR A 323 -11.20 16.73 12.71
CA THR A 323 -11.14 16.37 11.28
C THR A 323 -11.73 17.47 10.40
N THR A 324 -12.88 18.03 10.77
CA THR A 324 -13.48 19.19 10.09
C THR A 324 -12.55 20.40 10.10
N GLY A 325 -11.92 20.71 11.24
CA GLY A 325 -10.94 21.79 11.33
C GLY A 325 -9.71 21.57 10.45
N ARG A 326 -9.19 20.34 10.39
CA ARG A 326 -8.08 19.98 9.48
C ARG A 326 -8.49 20.08 8.02
N ALA A 327 -9.69 19.60 7.68
CA ALA A 327 -10.21 19.68 6.32
C ALA A 327 -10.35 21.14 5.87
N ALA A 328 -10.78 22.06 6.74
CA ALA A 328 -10.80 23.50 6.44
C ALA A 328 -9.40 24.06 6.14
N ASN A 329 -8.38 23.65 6.90
CA ASN A 329 -7.00 24.07 6.63
C ASN A 329 -6.48 23.53 5.28
N VAL A 330 -6.80 22.27 4.95
CA VAL A 330 -6.44 21.68 3.65
C VAL A 330 -7.18 22.39 2.51
N ALA A 331 -8.45 22.75 2.68
CA ALA A 331 -9.20 23.53 1.69
C ALA A 331 -8.50 24.86 1.40
N ALA A 332 -8.15 25.64 2.43
CA ALA A 332 -7.45 26.91 2.28
C ALA A 332 -6.07 26.74 1.59
N ALA A 333 -5.31 25.70 1.96
CA ALA A 333 -4.04 25.40 1.31
C ALA A 333 -4.22 25.01 -0.17
N THR A 334 -5.31 24.31 -0.49
CA THR A 334 -5.64 23.89 -1.86
C THR A 334 -6.07 25.08 -2.72
N GLU A 335 -6.86 26.01 -2.17
CA GLU A 335 -7.20 27.28 -2.84
C GLU A 335 -5.95 28.11 -3.15
N GLN A 336 -5.02 28.20 -2.19
CA GLN A 336 -3.74 28.87 -2.41
C GLN A 336 -2.89 28.16 -3.48
N ALA A 337 -2.86 26.82 -3.47
CA ALA A 337 -2.16 26.04 -4.49
C ALA A 337 -2.78 26.27 -5.89
N ALA A 338 -4.11 26.31 -6.00
CA ALA A 338 -4.79 26.62 -7.26
C ALA A 338 -4.41 28.00 -7.80
N ALA A 339 -4.41 29.04 -6.94
CA ALA A 339 -3.98 30.38 -7.34
C ALA A 339 -2.51 30.43 -7.81
N ASN A 340 -1.63 29.66 -7.17
CA ASN A 340 -0.24 29.54 -7.61
C ASN A 340 -0.13 28.85 -8.97
N VAL A 341 -0.90 27.79 -9.20
CA VAL A 341 -0.95 27.08 -10.48
C VAL A 341 -1.42 28.02 -11.60
N ASP A 342 -2.48 28.81 -11.36
CA ASP A 342 -2.96 29.82 -12.32
C ASP A 342 -1.88 30.87 -12.64
N THR A 343 -1.10 31.27 -11.63
CA THR A 343 0.01 32.23 -11.81
C THR A 343 1.12 31.63 -12.69
N VAL A 344 1.47 30.36 -12.49
CA VAL A 344 2.47 29.68 -13.32
C VAL A 344 1.94 29.46 -14.74
N ALA A 345 0.64 29.16 -14.90
CA ALA A 345 0.00 29.04 -16.21
C ALA A 345 0.14 30.35 -17.01
N ALA A 346 -0.22 31.48 -16.39
CA ALA A 346 -0.07 32.80 -17.00
C ALA A 346 1.40 33.09 -17.36
N ALA A 347 2.36 32.74 -16.50
CA ALA A 347 3.78 32.91 -16.79
C ALA A 347 4.24 32.05 -17.97
N ALA A 348 3.78 30.80 -18.08
CA ALA A 348 4.09 29.91 -19.20
C ALA A 348 3.52 30.44 -20.52
N GLU A 349 2.29 30.97 -20.52
CA GLU A 349 1.70 31.62 -21.70
C GLU A 349 2.51 32.86 -22.14
N GLN A 350 2.96 33.69 -21.19
CA GLN A 350 3.81 34.84 -21.48
C GLN A 350 5.19 34.43 -22.03
N LEU A 351 5.77 33.33 -21.52
CA LEU A 351 7.02 32.77 -22.04
C LEU A 351 6.85 32.26 -23.48
N ALA A 352 5.76 31.55 -23.76
CA ALA A 352 5.46 31.07 -25.12
C ALA A 352 5.36 32.24 -26.11
N ALA A 353 4.64 33.31 -25.76
CA ALA A 353 4.57 34.51 -26.59
C ALA A 353 5.94 35.18 -26.80
N SER A 354 6.78 35.19 -25.77
CA SER A 354 8.15 35.76 -25.86
C SER A 354 9.05 34.90 -26.76
N ILE A 355 8.91 33.58 -26.71
CA ILE A 355 9.64 32.63 -27.55
C ILE A 355 9.26 32.80 -29.03
N ASP A 356 7.98 32.98 -29.33
CA ASP A 356 7.51 33.29 -30.69
C ASP A 356 8.10 34.60 -31.23
N GLU A 357 8.16 35.64 -30.40
CA GLU A 357 8.78 36.91 -30.78
C GLU A 357 10.27 36.75 -31.04
N ILE A 358 11.01 36.07 -30.15
CA ILE A 358 12.44 35.80 -30.33
C ILE A 358 12.68 34.99 -31.60
N THR A 359 11.85 33.99 -31.88
CA THR A 359 11.93 33.18 -33.11
C THR A 359 11.82 34.06 -34.36
N SER A 360 10.87 34.99 -34.37
CA SER A 360 10.71 35.97 -35.46
C SER A 360 11.93 36.89 -35.60
N GLN A 361 12.46 37.41 -34.48
CA GLN A 361 13.64 38.28 -34.48
C GLN A 361 14.92 37.56 -34.97
N VAL A 362 15.09 36.29 -34.60
CA VAL A 362 16.22 35.46 -35.03
C VAL A 362 16.13 35.16 -36.52
N SER A 363 14.93 34.83 -37.03
CA SER A 363 14.71 34.63 -38.47
C SER A 363 15.06 35.89 -39.26
N ARG A 364 14.56 37.06 -38.82
CA ARG A 364 14.88 38.35 -39.44
C ARG A 364 16.38 38.66 -39.40
N SER A 365 17.08 38.30 -38.33
CA SER A 365 18.53 38.51 -38.21
C SER A 365 19.31 37.63 -39.20
N SER A 366 18.87 36.39 -39.41
CA SER A 366 19.43 35.50 -40.42
C SER A 366 19.21 36.06 -41.83
N ASP A 367 18.02 36.57 -42.15
CA ASP A 367 17.72 37.19 -43.45
C ASP A 367 18.60 38.42 -43.72
N ILE A 368 18.80 39.27 -42.70
CA ILE A 368 19.68 40.45 -42.79
C ILE A 368 21.14 40.02 -43.00
N ALA A 369 21.62 39.03 -42.26
CA ALA A 369 22.99 38.52 -42.42
C ALA A 369 23.21 37.93 -43.83
N GLN A 370 22.24 37.17 -44.34
CA GLN A 370 22.29 36.60 -45.69
C GLN A 370 22.27 37.68 -46.78
N SER A 371 21.44 38.71 -46.61
CA SER A 371 21.39 39.85 -47.52
C SER A 371 22.70 40.63 -47.49
N GLY A 372 23.23 40.94 -46.31
CA GLY A 372 24.52 41.63 -46.16
C GLY A 372 25.71 40.83 -46.70
N ALA A 373 25.68 39.50 -46.62
CA ALA A 373 26.68 38.64 -47.26
C ALA A 373 26.65 38.77 -48.78
N THR A 374 25.45 38.86 -49.36
CA THR A 374 25.24 39.03 -50.81
C THR A 374 25.72 40.42 -51.27
N GLU A 375 25.36 41.48 -50.55
CA GLU A 375 25.82 42.85 -50.82
C GLU A 375 27.36 42.96 -50.73
N ALA A 376 27.98 42.28 -49.77
CA ALA A 376 29.44 42.23 -49.65
C ALA A 376 30.09 41.51 -50.85
N ASP A 377 29.49 40.44 -51.37
CA ASP A 377 30.00 39.71 -52.55
C ASP A 377 29.89 40.56 -53.83
N GLU A 378 28.77 41.28 -53.99
CA GLU A 378 28.59 42.25 -55.08
C GLU A 378 29.62 43.37 -55.01
N ALA A 379 29.81 43.97 -53.83
CA ALA A 379 30.83 45.00 -53.62
C ALA A 379 32.24 44.47 -53.92
N SER A 380 32.55 43.25 -53.49
CA SER A 380 33.84 42.59 -53.78
C SER A 380 34.09 42.49 -55.28
N THR A 381 33.05 42.13 -56.05
CA THR A 381 33.13 42.06 -57.52
C THR A 381 33.41 43.43 -58.14
N ILE A 382 32.69 44.48 -57.72
CA ILE A 382 32.87 45.85 -58.23
C ILE A 382 34.29 46.38 -57.97
N PHE A 383 34.81 46.19 -56.75
CA PHE A 383 36.17 46.65 -56.41
C PHE A 383 37.25 45.81 -57.12
N ALA A 384 37.02 44.52 -57.39
CA ALA A 384 37.93 43.71 -58.18
C ALA A 384 37.99 44.19 -59.66
N GLU A 385 36.84 44.55 -60.23
CA GLU A 385 36.78 45.17 -61.56
C GLU A 385 37.49 46.54 -61.59
N LEU A 386 37.31 47.37 -60.56
CA LEU A 386 38.01 48.65 -60.43
C LEU A 386 39.53 48.49 -60.31
N GLY A 387 39.99 47.48 -59.56
CA GLY A 387 41.41 47.13 -59.47
C GLY A 387 41.96 46.76 -60.85
N THR A 388 41.26 45.89 -61.58
CA THR A 388 41.62 45.49 -62.94
C THR A 388 41.64 46.68 -63.91
N ALA A 389 40.70 47.62 -63.78
CA ALA A 389 40.68 48.83 -64.59
C ALA A 389 41.85 49.77 -64.27
N SER A 390 42.19 49.91 -62.98
CA SER A 390 43.33 50.71 -62.52
C SER A 390 44.66 50.14 -63.02
N ASP A 391 44.82 48.81 -62.99
CA ASP A 391 46.00 48.12 -63.52
C ASP A 391 46.22 48.44 -65.01
N LYS A 392 45.15 48.36 -65.82
CA LYS A 392 45.20 48.72 -67.25
C LYS A 392 45.56 50.18 -67.48
N ILE A 393 45.07 51.10 -66.63
CA ILE A 393 45.47 52.51 -66.73
C ILE A 393 46.95 52.66 -66.39
N GLY A 394 47.45 51.94 -65.37
CA GLY A 394 48.86 51.88 -65.03
C GLY A 394 49.74 51.47 -66.22
N GLU A 395 49.36 50.40 -66.92
CA GLU A 395 50.05 49.94 -68.14
C GLU A 395 50.07 51.02 -69.25
N VAL A 396 48.97 51.75 -69.43
CA VAL A 396 48.89 52.85 -70.40
C VAL A 396 49.78 54.03 -70.00
N VAL A 397 49.83 54.37 -68.71
CA VAL A 397 50.68 55.46 -68.19
C VAL A 397 52.15 55.11 -68.37
N GLU A 398 52.56 53.88 -68.10
CA GLU A 398 53.91 53.38 -68.33
C GLU A 398 54.29 53.46 -69.83
N LEU A 399 53.36 53.07 -70.71
CA LEU A 399 53.55 53.23 -72.16
C LEU A 399 53.74 54.70 -72.56
N ILE A 400 52.91 55.62 -72.06
CA ILE A 400 53.04 57.06 -72.36
C ILE A 400 54.36 57.62 -71.84
N GLN A 401 54.78 57.21 -70.63
CA GLN A 401 56.07 57.60 -70.06
C GLN A 401 57.22 57.14 -70.97
N SER A 402 57.19 55.90 -71.46
CA SER A 402 58.18 55.38 -72.40
C SER A 402 58.21 56.15 -73.72
N ILE A 403 57.04 56.56 -74.24
CA ILE A 403 56.93 57.38 -75.47
C ILE A 403 57.49 58.78 -75.23
N ALA A 404 57.22 59.39 -74.07
CA ALA A 404 57.75 60.70 -73.70
C ALA A 404 59.28 60.67 -73.58
N GLU A 405 59.84 59.64 -72.96
CA GLU A 405 61.30 59.43 -72.89
C GLU A 405 61.93 59.25 -74.28
N GLN A 406 61.33 58.43 -75.15
CA GLN A 406 61.78 58.30 -76.54
C GLN A 406 61.68 59.62 -77.31
N THR A 407 60.60 60.38 -77.11
CA THR A 407 60.39 61.70 -77.74
C THR A 407 61.43 62.71 -77.25
N ASN A 408 61.78 62.70 -75.97
CA ASN A 408 62.84 63.52 -75.39
C ASN A 408 64.21 63.17 -76.00
N LEU A 409 64.51 61.88 -76.20
CA LEU A 409 65.74 61.44 -76.88
C LEU A 409 65.77 61.83 -78.36
N LEU A 410 64.65 61.71 -79.08
CA LEU A 410 64.51 62.17 -80.46
C LEU A 410 64.71 63.68 -80.58
N ALA A 411 64.11 64.45 -79.69
CA ALA A 411 64.25 65.90 -79.62
C ALA A 411 65.68 66.33 -79.28
N LEU A 412 66.36 65.58 -78.40
CA LEU A 412 67.78 65.79 -78.10
C LEU A 412 68.65 65.57 -79.34
N ASN A 413 68.44 64.47 -80.07
CA ASN A 413 69.15 64.19 -81.32
C ASN A 413 68.89 65.27 -82.38
N ALA A 414 67.64 65.73 -82.50
CA ALA A 414 67.27 66.83 -83.40
C ALA A 414 67.95 68.16 -83.00
N THR A 415 68.07 68.44 -81.70
CA THR A 415 68.79 69.63 -81.18
C THR A 415 70.27 69.58 -81.54
N ILE A 416 70.90 68.40 -81.46
CA ILE A 416 72.30 68.18 -81.85
C ILE A 416 72.48 68.44 -83.35
N GLU A 417 71.61 67.88 -84.20
CA GLU A 417 71.70 68.07 -85.65
C GLU A 417 71.40 69.52 -86.06
N ALA A 418 70.48 70.20 -85.37
CA ALA A 418 70.22 71.63 -85.54
C ALA A 418 71.46 72.49 -85.23
N ALA A 419 72.17 72.17 -84.14
CA ALA A 419 73.42 72.84 -83.78
C ALA A 419 74.53 72.59 -84.81
N ARG A 420 74.55 71.40 -85.41
CA ARG A 420 75.49 71.00 -86.47
C ARG A 420 75.27 71.75 -87.79
N ALA A 421 74.01 72.10 -88.10
CA ALA A 421 73.63 72.88 -89.28
C ALA A 421 73.91 74.40 -89.17
N GLY A 422 74.42 74.88 -88.03
CA GLY A 422 74.81 76.28 -87.83
C GLY A 422 73.64 77.26 -87.99
N ASP A 423 73.85 78.36 -88.73
CA ASP A 423 72.83 79.42 -88.88
C ASP A 423 71.56 78.96 -89.61
N ALA A 424 71.65 77.93 -90.47
CA ALA A 424 70.49 77.36 -91.17
C ALA A 424 69.59 76.50 -90.26
N GLY A 425 70.12 76.01 -89.13
CA GLY A 425 69.41 75.13 -88.20
C GLY A 425 68.65 75.85 -87.07
N LYS A 426 68.74 77.19 -86.96
CA LYS A 426 68.17 77.94 -85.82
C LYS A 426 66.68 77.72 -85.61
N GLY A 427 65.88 77.70 -86.68
CA GLY A 427 64.44 77.43 -86.58
C GLY A 427 64.14 76.00 -86.10
N PHE A 428 64.93 75.03 -86.56
CA PHE A 428 64.81 73.62 -86.16
C PHE A 428 65.25 73.40 -84.71
N ALA A 429 66.28 74.12 -84.24
CA ALA A 429 66.75 74.08 -82.87
C ALA A 429 65.67 74.54 -81.86
N VAL A 430 64.91 75.60 -82.21
CA VAL A 430 63.80 76.08 -81.36
C VAL A 430 62.69 75.04 -81.27
N VAL A 431 62.29 74.44 -82.40
CA VAL A 431 61.27 73.38 -82.40
C VAL A 431 61.74 72.16 -81.62
N ALA A 432 62.99 71.72 -81.80
CA ALA A 432 63.54 70.60 -81.05
C ALA A 432 63.61 70.87 -79.54
N ALA A 433 63.96 72.09 -79.12
CA ALA A 433 63.92 72.48 -77.72
C ALA A 433 62.49 72.50 -77.13
N GLU A 434 61.51 72.95 -77.91
CA GLU A 434 60.10 72.95 -77.49
C GLU A 434 59.55 71.52 -77.35
N VAL A 435 59.83 70.63 -78.32
CA VAL A 435 59.46 69.20 -78.24
C VAL A 435 60.14 68.54 -77.04
N LYS A 436 61.41 68.87 -76.77
CA LYS A 436 62.13 68.37 -75.59
C LYS A 436 61.46 68.85 -74.29
N ASN A 437 61.04 70.10 -74.21
CA ASN A 437 60.33 70.64 -73.05
C ASN A 437 58.98 69.93 -72.86
N LEU A 438 58.19 69.80 -73.92
CA LEU A 438 56.91 69.10 -73.90
C LEU A 438 57.05 67.63 -73.48
N ALA A 439 58.08 66.94 -73.95
CA ALA A 439 58.37 65.57 -73.55
C ALA A 439 58.70 65.47 -72.05
N ASN A 440 59.54 66.37 -71.51
CA ASN A 440 59.82 66.40 -70.06
C ASN A 440 58.59 66.76 -69.22
N GLN A 441 57.73 67.66 -69.70
CA GLN A 441 56.44 67.95 -69.05
C GLN A 441 55.53 66.73 -69.06
N THR A 442 55.50 65.98 -70.17
CA THR A 442 54.73 64.74 -70.29
C THR A 442 55.22 63.69 -69.31
N THR A 443 56.55 63.48 -69.20
CA THR A 443 57.14 62.54 -68.22
C THR A 443 56.73 62.88 -66.79
N ARG A 444 56.83 64.15 -66.37
CA ARG A 444 56.42 64.57 -65.02
C ARG A 444 54.93 64.36 -64.79
N ALA A 445 54.10 64.72 -65.77
CA ALA A 445 52.66 64.50 -65.68
C ALA A 445 52.31 63.01 -65.58
N THR A 446 53.01 62.13 -66.32
CA THR A 446 52.81 60.67 -66.21
C THR A 446 53.30 60.11 -64.87
N GLU A 447 54.38 60.63 -64.29
CA GLU A 447 54.85 60.24 -62.95
C GLU A 447 53.81 60.60 -61.87
N ASP A 448 53.24 61.82 -61.94
CA ASP A 448 52.18 62.25 -61.04
C ASP A 448 50.92 61.36 -61.18
N ILE A 449 50.51 61.04 -62.42
CA ILE A 449 49.38 60.14 -62.67
C ILE A 449 49.69 58.73 -62.16
N ALA A 450 50.90 58.20 -62.36
CA ALA A 450 51.28 56.89 -61.86
C ALA A 450 51.17 56.82 -60.33
N GLY A 451 51.57 57.88 -59.62
CA GLY A 451 51.37 58.01 -58.17
C GLY A 451 49.89 57.98 -57.77
N GLN A 452 49.02 58.67 -58.52
CA GLN A 452 47.57 58.63 -58.28
C GLN A 452 46.97 57.24 -58.52
N ILE A 453 47.38 56.55 -59.59
CA ILE A 453 46.93 55.18 -59.89
C ILE A 453 47.39 54.22 -58.79
N GLY A 454 48.63 54.33 -58.32
CA GLY A 454 49.13 53.56 -57.19
C GLY A 454 48.28 53.76 -55.93
N GLY A 455 47.91 55.00 -55.62
CA GLY A 455 47.02 55.32 -54.50
C GLY A 455 45.61 54.74 -54.65
N ILE A 456 45.06 54.71 -55.89
CA ILE A 456 43.77 54.08 -56.19
C ILE A 456 43.85 52.56 -56.03
N GLN A 457 44.92 51.92 -56.51
CA GLN A 457 45.15 50.48 -56.37
C GLN A 457 45.26 50.07 -54.90
N GLU A 458 46.06 50.79 -54.10
CA GLU A 458 46.20 50.55 -52.67
C GLU A 458 44.85 50.70 -51.94
N SER A 459 44.12 51.79 -52.22
CA SER A 459 42.79 52.02 -51.63
C SER A 459 41.78 50.94 -52.01
N THR A 460 41.84 50.43 -53.24
CA THR A 460 40.99 49.35 -53.73
C THR A 460 41.31 48.03 -53.02
N GLN A 461 42.59 47.69 -52.85
CA GLN A 461 43.00 46.49 -52.09
C GLN A 461 42.57 46.55 -50.63
N ASN A 462 42.71 47.73 -50.00
CA ASN A 462 42.24 47.95 -48.64
C ASN A 462 40.72 47.78 -48.52
N ALA A 463 39.95 48.30 -49.49
CA ALA A 463 38.51 48.11 -49.55
C ALA A 463 38.11 46.64 -49.72
N LEU A 464 38.78 45.89 -50.61
CA LEU A 464 38.56 44.45 -50.77
C LEU A 464 38.85 43.66 -49.49
N GLY A 465 39.91 44.01 -48.76
CA GLY A 465 40.21 43.43 -47.45
C GLY A 465 39.07 43.67 -46.44
N ALA A 466 38.58 44.90 -46.35
CA ALA A 466 37.47 45.26 -45.46
C ALA A 466 36.17 44.52 -45.83
N ILE A 467 35.85 44.40 -47.13
CA ILE A 467 34.68 43.67 -47.63
C ILE A 467 34.78 42.18 -47.29
N LYS A 468 35.96 41.57 -47.45
CA LYS A 468 36.18 40.17 -47.08
C LYS A 468 35.96 39.94 -45.58
N HIS A 469 36.44 40.85 -44.73
CA HIS A 469 36.17 40.80 -43.30
C HIS A 469 34.66 40.94 -43.00
N LEU A 470 33.96 41.84 -43.69
CA LEU A 470 32.51 42.02 -43.54
C LEU A 470 31.74 40.74 -43.93
N SER A 471 32.06 40.12 -45.06
CA SER A 471 31.46 38.85 -45.49
C SER A 471 31.69 37.74 -44.46
N GLY A 472 32.90 37.65 -43.88
CA GLY A 472 33.20 36.73 -42.79
C GLY A 472 32.34 36.96 -41.54
N ARG A 473 32.12 38.23 -41.17
CA ARG A 473 31.22 38.60 -40.05
C ARG A 473 29.76 38.26 -40.34
N MET A 474 29.29 38.41 -41.57
CA MET A 474 27.92 38.02 -41.96
C MET A 474 27.72 36.51 -41.84
N LYS A 475 28.72 35.72 -42.24
CA LYS A 475 28.68 34.26 -42.05
C LYS A 475 28.63 33.87 -40.57
N GLU A 476 29.47 34.49 -39.73
CA GLU A 476 29.47 34.28 -38.28
C GLU A 476 28.10 34.64 -37.65
N LEU A 477 27.50 35.76 -38.07
CA LEU A 477 26.15 36.15 -37.62
C LEU A 477 25.09 35.11 -37.99
N ASN A 478 25.16 34.54 -39.19
CA ASN A 478 24.22 33.51 -39.62
C ASN A 478 24.38 32.20 -38.81
N GLU A 479 25.62 31.81 -38.50
CA GLU A 479 25.90 30.66 -37.62
C GLU A 479 25.37 30.89 -36.20
N VAL A 480 25.54 32.09 -35.65
CA VAL A 480 24.98 32.48 -34.34
C VAL A 480 23.45 32.46 -34.36
N ALA A 481 22.81 32.99 -35.40
CA ALA A 481 21.35 32.96 -35.54
C ALA A 481 20.82 31.51 -35.59
N ALA A 482 21.51 30.61 -36.30
CA ALA A 482 21.15 29.19 -36.32
C ALA A 482 21.27 28.52 -34.93
N SER A 483 22.31 28.86 -34.17
CA SER A 483 22.50 28.36 -32.80
C SER A 483 21.41 28.86 -31.85
N ILE A 484 21.08 30.16 -31.89
CA ILE A 484 19.99 30.73 -31.09
C ILE A 484 18.66 30.07 -31.48
N SER A 485 18.39 29.89 -32.78
CA SER A 485 17.17 29.21 -33.25
C SER A 485 17.04 27.79 -32.70
N ALA A 486 18.15 27.06 -32.58
CA ALA A 486 18.15 25.73 -31.96
C ALA A 486 17.82 25.79 -30.46
N ALA A 487 18.44 26.72 -29.71
CA ALA A 487 18.15 26.91 -28.30
C ALA A 487 16.70 27.37 -28.03
N VAL A 488 16.15 28.22 -28.90
CA VAL A 488 14.78 28.71 -28.80
C VAL A 488 13.77 27.58 -29.05
N ARG A 489 14.03 26.66 -29.98
CA ARG A 489 13.19 25.45 -30.16
C ARG A 489 13.21 24.53 -28.94
N GLU A 490 14.34 24.41 -28.25
CA GLU A 490 14.42 23.64 -27.00
C GLU A 490 13.64 24.33 -25.88
N GLN A 491 13.72 25.66 -25.77
CA GLN A 491 12.93 26.44 -24.82
C GLN A 491 11.42 26.35 -25.10
N ASP A 492 11.02 26.33 -26.36
CA ASP A 492 9.61 26.14 -26.77
C ASP A 492 9.08 24.79 -26.27
N ALA A 493 9.82 23.71 -26.52
CA ALA A 493 9.47 22.37 -26.05
C ALA A 493 9.37 22.30 -24.52
N ALA A 494 10.34 22.90 -23.80
CA ALA A 494 10.32 22.94 -22.34
C ALA A 494 9.14 23.77 -21.80
N THR A 495 8.81 24.88 -22.44
CA THR A 495 7.68 25.74 -22.04
C THR A 495 6.34 25.03 -22.26
N ALA A 496 6.21 24.29 -23.36
CA ALA A 496 5.05 23.45 -23.64
C ALA A 496 4.89 22.30 -22.61
N GLU A 497 6.00 21.72 -22.15
CA GLU A 497 6.00 20.72 -21.09
C GLU A 497 5.58 21.33 -19.73
N ILE A 498 6.09 22.51 -19.39
CA ILE A 498 5.67 23.26 -18.19
C ILE A 498 4.16 23.52 -18.24
N ALA A 499 3.63 24.02 -19.37
CA ALA A 499 2.21 24.29 -19.51
C ALA A 499 1.35 23.02 -19.31
N ARG A 500 1.81 21.88 -19.81
CA ARG A 500 1.15 20.58 -19.59
C ARG A 500 1.16 20.16 -18.12
N ASN A 501 2.32 20.23 -17.46
CA ASN A 501 2.47 19.90 -16.04
C ASN A 501 1.61 20.80 -15.15
N VAL A 502 1.48 22.09 -15.52
CA VAL A 502 0.61 23.04 -14.83
C VAL A 502 -0.87 22.67 -14.99
N ALA A 503 -1.31 22.25 -16.17
CA ALA A 503 -2.68 21.79 -16.39
C ALA A 503 -3.01 20.51 -15.59
N GLU A 504 -2.06 19.59 -15.49
CA GLU A 504 -2.18 18.40 -14.65
C GLU A 504 -2.25 18.78 -13.16
N ALA A 505 -1.38 19.70 -12.71
CA ALA A 505 -1.41 20.22 -11.34
C ALA A 505 -2.74 20.93 -11.02
N ALA A 506 -3.32 21.68 -11.96
CA ALA A 506 -4.63 22.33 -11.82
C ALA A 506 -5.76 21.31 -11.65
N THR A 507 -5.68 20.20 -12.37
CA THR A 507 -6.63 19.09 -12.22
C THR A 507 -6.46 18.44 -10.85
N GLY A 508 -5.21 18.18 -10.43
CA GLY A 508 -4.91 17.62 -9.11
C GLY A 508 -5.38 18.50 -7.95
N THR A 509 -5.22 19.82 -8.01
CA THR A 509 -5.72 20.72 -6.95
C THR A 509 -7.25 20.72 -6.89
N LYS A 510 -7.93 20.64 -8.04
CA LYS A 510 -9.39 20.50 -8.09
C LYS A 510 -9.87 19.20 -7.46
N ASP A 511 -9.21 18.08 -7.74
CA ASP A 511 -9.56 16.77 -7.18
C ASP A 511 -9.35 16.76 -5.65
N VAL A 512 -8.26 17.34 -5.16
CA VAL A 512 -8.03 17.50 -3.71
C VAL A 512 -9.13 18.35 -3.09
N ALA A 513 -9.54 19.45 -3.71
CA ALA A 513 -10.63 20.29 -3.20
C ALA A 513 -11.95 19.50 -3.08
N GLN A 514 -12.28 18.66 -4.07
CA GLN A 514 -13.46 17.79 -4.02
C GLN A 514 -13.37 16.74 -2.90
N ASN A 515 -12.20 16.10 -2.75
CA ASN A 515 -11.98 15.13 -1.68
C ASN A 515 -12.10 15.75 -0.28
N VAL A 516 -11.68 17.01 -0.12
CA VAL A 516 -11.82 17.76 1.13
C VAL A 516 -13.29 18.05 1.47
N ILE A 517 -14.13 18.31 0.47
CA ILE A 517 -15.58 18.45 0.67
C ILE A 517 -16.17 17.13 1.19
N GLY A 518 -15.88 16.01 0.50
CA GLY A 518 -16.36 14.69 0.94
C GLY A 518 -15.85 14.29 2.33
N LEU A 519 -14.60 14.66 2.68
CA LEU A 519 -14.05 14.42 4.01
C LEU A 519 -14.79 15.21 5.10
N ARG A 520 -15.22 16.44 4.81
CA ARG A 520 -16.03 17.23 5.74
C ARG A 520 -17.41 16.62 5.94
N GLU A 521 -18.07 16.20 4.86
CA GLU A 521 -19.37 15.54 4.92
C GLU A 521 -19.30 14.26 5.76
N ALA A 522 -18.29 13.41 5.53
CA ALA A 522 -18.08 12.19 6.32
C ALA A 522 -17.82 12.47 7.81
N ALA A 523 -17.07 13.53 8.13
CA ALA A 523 -16.85 13.93 9.51
C ALA A 523 -18.13 14.47 10.17
N GLU A 524 -18.97 15.19 9.44
CA GLU A 524 -20.28 15.66 9.92
C GLU A 524 -21.25 14.49 10.17
N GLU A 525 -21.29 13.49 9.28
CA GLU A 525 -22.07 12.25 9.47
C GLU A 525 -21.60 11.46 10.70
N GLU A 526 -20.28 11.30 10.89
CA GLU A 526 -19.73 10.61 12.07
C GLU A 526 -20.06 11.36 13.37
N ARG A 527 -20.04 12.70 13.35
CA ARG A 527 -20.44 13.53 14.48
C ARG A 527 -21.92 13.32 14.82
N GLU A 528 -22.79 13.27 13.81
CA GLU A 528 -24.22 13.00 14.01
C GLU A 528 -24.44 11.60 14.61
N ALA A 529 -23.82 10.57 14.04
CA ALA A 529 -23.91 9.19 14.53
C ALA A 529 -23.42 9.08 15.99
N SER A 530 -22.33 9.77 16.32
CA SER A 530 -21.82 9.85 17.69
C SER A 530 -22.83 10.50 18.64
N GLY A 531 -23.50 11.57 18.20
CA GLY A 531 -24.59 12.21 18.94
C GLY A 531 -25.77 11.27 19.19
N GLN A 532 -26.15 10.45 18.20
CA GLN A 532 -27.20 9.44 18.34
C GLN A 532 -26.81 8.35 19.35
N VAL A 533 -25.58 7.85 19.32
CA VAL A 533 -25.06 6.87 20.29
C VAL A 533 -25.05 7.47 21.71
N LEU A 534 -24.66 8.73 21.85
CA LEU A 534 -24.66 9.44 23.13
C LEU A 534 -26.09 9.54 23.71
N ALA A 535 -27.06 9.93 22.88
CA ALA A 535 -28.47 9.98 23.26
C ALA A 535 -29.04 8.60 23.64
N ALA A 536 -28.76 7.56 22.83
CA ALA A 536 -29.19 6.19 23.09
C ALA A 536 -28.60 5.64 24.41
N SER A 537 -27.31 5.89 24.64
CA SER A 537 -26.62 5.50 25.88
C SER A 537 -27.21 6.22 27.10
N GLY A 538 -27.51 7.52 26.99
CA GLY A 538 -28.19 8.27 28.04
C GLY A 538 -29.60 7.72 28.34
N SER A 539 -30.38 7.37 27.31
CA SER A 539 -31.69 6.74 27.49
C SER A 539 -31.60 5.36 28.14
N LEU A 540 -30.62 4.53 27.76
CA LEU A 540 -30.47 3.18 28.33
C LEU A 540 -29.98 3.25 29.77
N ASN A 541 -29.12 4.21 30.11
CA ASN A 541 -28.70 4.46 31.49
C ASN A 541 -29.90 4.84 32.39
N ASN A 542 -30.77 5.73 31.93
CA ASN A 542 -32.00 6.07 32.66
C ASN A 542 -32.94 4.86 32.82
N LYS A 543 -33.12 4.03 31.80
CA LYS A 543 -33.93 2.80 31.88
C LYS A 543 -33.33 1.78 32.86
N SER A 544 -32.00 1.62 32.86
CA SER A 544 -31.28 0.74 33.77
C SER A 544 -31.45 1.18 35.24
N GLN A 545 -31.34 2.48 35.52
CA GLN A 545 -31.57 3.04 36.86
C GLN A 545 -33.02 2.87 37.32
N ASN A 546 -34.00 3.08 36.44
CA ASN A 546 -35.41 2.84 36.76
C ASN A 546 -35.69 1.35 37.06
N LEU A 547 -35.10 0.44 36.28
CA LEU A 547 -35.23 -1.00 36.50
C LEU A 547 -34.63 -1.41 37.85
N MET A 548 -33.47 -0.86 38.23
CA MET A 548 -32.88 -1.06 39.55
C MET A 548 -33.85 -0.65 40.67
N THR A 549 -34.45 0.53 40.56
CA THR A 549 -35.41 1.04 41.55
C THR A 549 -36.65 0.15 41.65
N GLN A 550 -37.20 -0.29 40.51
CA GLN A 550 -38.38 -1.17 40.48
C GLN A 550 -38.08 -2.54 41.10
N ILE A 551 -36.91 -3.11 40.83
CA ILE A 551 -36.50 -4.39 41.41
C ILE A 551 -36.30 -4.25 42.92
N LYS A 552 -35.66 -3.18 43.40
CA LYS A 552 -35.52 -2.91 44.85
C LYS A 552 -36.87 -2.77 45.54
N GLN A 553 -37.81 -2.06 44.93
CA GLN A 553 -39.17 -1.93 45.44
C GLN A 553 -39.88 -3.30 45.51
N PHE A 554 -39.83 -4.08 44.43
CA PHE A 554 -40.44 -5.41 44.37
C PHE A 554 -39.88 -6.38 45.43
N LEU A 555 -38.57 -6.38 45.64
CA LEU A 555 -37.94 -7.24 46.66
C LEU A 555 -38.34 -6.82 48.08
N ASN A 556 -38.49 -5.52 48.33
CA ASN A 556 -38.99 -5.02 49.62
C ASN A 556 -40.45 -5.39 49.86
N ASP A 557 -41.30 -5.29 48.83
CA ASP A 557 -42.72 -5.68 48.93
C ASP A 557 -42.87 -7.18 49.20
N ILE A 558 -42.02 -8.04 48.60
CA ILE A 558 -41.99 -9.48 48.90
C ILE A 558 -41.52 -9.76 50.32
N ARG A 559 -40.54 -9.01 50.85
CA ARG A 559 -40.08 -9.17 52.25
C ARG A 559 -41.16 -8.76 53.27
N ALA A 560 -42.08 -7.88 52.88
CA ALA A 560 -43.15 -7.37 53.74
C ALA A 560 -44.45 -8.21 53.71
N ALA A 561 -44.62 -9.06 52.68
CA ALA A 561 -45.77 -9.94 52.48
C ALA A 561 -45.53 -11.34 53.08
#